data_AF-A0A101UXS8-F1
#
_entry.id   AF-A0A101UXS8-F1
#
_cell.length_a   1.000
_cell.length_b   1.000
_cell.length_c   1.000
_cell.angle_alpha   90.00
_cell.angle_beta   90.00
_cell.angle_gamma   90.00
#
_symmetry.space_group_name_H-M   'P 1'
#
loop_
_entity.id
_entity.type
_entity.pdbx_description
1 polymer ?
#
loop_
_entity_poly.entity_id
_entity_poly.type
_entity_poly.pdbx_seq_one_letter_code
_entity_poly.pdbx_strand_id
1 'polypeptide(L)'
;MSSPLERLYQTKLALLATVVTVVGVALMLLAHWASGSPAGAWFDALPVMEVGSALFTTGLIAIFFEYIDQADAEVRANQRLRKVLSEEAPAIRDAVVDGFAFAPEALTNVASEETLDRIVENCLSIRLGDKELAADAYQDLREQIIGARQRWEDAHAAVALAPWTKGPAEGRGAMFVATVRWEYRFVPSSPVLRFSCVSDLDAYRELLTDPTSAAEWYFPPVEGLDATSPEVFELVEVAVNGKPQKIRRSVRKEGQVFTVSLGGDMKTDEAVTVSYTYRVLVQQHGHVLHLDLAQPTKDFRAELWYGDCGIRRVNVIDYLSGPRQPRYTELGASDPSPSVEVAYEGWTFPKGGVAFVWALEREIQTVTGRQK
;
A
#
# COMPACT_ATOMS: atom_id res chain seq x y z
N MET A 1 13.37 -12.84 -42.63
CA MET A 1 12.37 -12.06 -43.40
C MET A 1 12.86 -12.03 -44.83
N SER A 2 12.13 -12.61 -45.79
CA SER A 2 12.51 -12.55 -47.21
C SER A 2 12.58 -11.09 -47.64
N SER A 3 13.67 -10.68 -48.28
CA SER A 3 13.86 -9.28 -48.66
C SER A 3 12.75 -8.84 -49.63
N PRO A 4 12.36 -7.56 -49.68
CA PRO A 4 11.36 -7.06 -50.63
C PRO A 4 11.73 -7.38 -52.09
N LEU A 5 13.02 -7.53 -52.39
CA LEU A 5 13.51 -7.96 -53.70
C LEU A 5 13.17 -9.43 -53.98
N GLU A 6 13.35 -10.34 -53.02
CA GLU A 6 13.02 -11.76 -53.19
C GLU A 6 11.52 -11.98 -53.42
N ARG A 7 10.67 -11.24 -52.69
CA ARG A 7 9.20 -11.28 -52.92
C ARG A 7 8.84 -10.79 -54.31
N LEU A 8 9.49 -9.72 -54.77
CA LEU A 8 9.31 -9.22 -56.13
C LEU A 8 9.73 -10.26 -57.19
N TYR A 9 10.84 -10.98 -56.95
CA TYR A 9 11.29 -12.04 -57.85
C TYR A 9 10.33 -13.24 -57.87
N GLN A 10 9.80 -13.66 -56.72
CA GLN A 10 8.79 -14.73 -56.65
C GLN A 10 7.51 -14.33 -57.38
N THR A 11 6.95 -13.14 -57.11
CA THR A 11 5.75 -12.68 -57.82
C THR A 11 5.97 -12.53 -59.33
N LYS A 12 7.16 -12.09 -59.76
CA LYS A 12 7.51 -12.05 -61.19
C LYS A 12 7.61 -13.44 -61.80
N LEU A 13 8.13 -14.42 -61.06
CA LEU A 13 8.23 -15.80 -61.50
C LEU A 13 6.84 -16.45 -61.62
N ALA A 14 5.97 -16.27 -60.61
CA ALA A 14 4.58 -16.74 -60.64
C ALA A 14 3.82 -16.16 -61.83
N LEU A 15 3.96 -14.85 -62.05
CA LEU A 15 3.32 -14.15 -63.16
C LEU A 15 3.86 -14.65 -64.50
N LEU A 16 5.18 -14.84 -64.62
CA LEU A 16 5.81 -15.41 -65.82
C LEU A 16 5.33 -16.84 -66.09
N ALA A 17 5.28 -17.71 -65.07
CA ALA A 17 4.79 -19.08 -65.18
C ALA A 17 3.31 -19.11 -65.61
N THR A 18 2.49 -18.21 -65.07
CA THR A 18 1.09 -18.05 -65.46
C THR A 18 0.97 -17.61 -66.92
N VAL A 19 1.72 -16.60 -67.33
CA VAL A 19 1.74 -16.11 -68.72
C VAL A 19 2.20 -17.21 -69.68
N VAL A 20 3.27 -17.93 -69.35
CA VAL A 20 3.80 -19.04 -70.16
C VAL A 20 2.77 -20.17 -70.30
N THR A 21 2.05 -20.50 -69.22
CA THR A 21 0.98 -21.50 -69.25
C THR A 21 -0.17 -21.05 -70.16
N VAL A 22 -0.63 -19.80 -70.02
CA VAL A 22 -1.72 -19.23 -70.82
C VAL A 22 -1.34 -19.13 -72.30
N VAL A 23 -0.11 -18.70 -72.61
CA VAL A 23 0.43 -18.66 -73.98
C VAL A 23 0.51 -20.07 -74.57
N GLY A 24 0.96 -21.05 -73.78
CA GLY A 24 0.94 -22.46 -74.16
C GLY A 24 -0.45 -22.91 -74.59
N VAL A 25 -1.47 -22.70 -73.76
CA VAL A 25 -2.88 -23.03 -74.06
C VAL A 25 -3.37 -22.29 -75.32
N ALA A 26 -3.06 -21.00 -75.46
CA ALA A 26 -3.47 -20.22 -76.63
C ALA A 26 -2.87 -20.75 -77.94
N LEU A 27 -1.59 -21.13 -77.92
CA LEU A 27 -0.93 -21.77 -79.06
C LEU A 27 -1.54 -23.13 -79.37
N MET A 28 -1.92 -23.89 -78.33
CA MET A 28 -2.58 -25.18 -78.51
C MET A 28 -3.96 -25.04 -79.18
N LEU A 29 -4.75 -24.05 -78.75
CA LEU A 29 -6.05 -23.73 -79.36
C LEU A 29 -5.91 -23.22 -80.80
N LEU A 30 -4.90 -22.39 -81.07
CA LEU A 30 -4.59 -21.89 -82.41
C LEU A 30 -4.19 -23.02 -83.37
N ALA A 31 -3.34 -23.95 -82.93
CA ALA A 31 -2.95 -25.11 -83.72
C ALA A 31 -4.16 -26.00 -84.04
N HIS A 32 -5.04 -26.24 -83.05
CA HIS A 32 -6.26 -27.02 -83.25
C HIS A 32 -7.22 -26.34 -84.24
N TRP A 33 -7.43 -25.02 -84.10
CA TRP A 33 -8.29 -24.26 -85.02
C TRP A 33 -7.74 -24.24 -86.45
N ALA A 34 -6.42 -24.05 -86.62
CA ALA A 34 -5.77 -24.02 -87.92
C ALA A 34 -5.90 -25.35 -88.68
N SER A 35 -5.84 -26.48 -87.97
CA SER A 35 -5.98 -27.83 -88.53
C SER A 35 -7.36 -28.10 -89.17
N GLY A 36 -8.38 -27.32 -88.82
CA GLY A 36 -9.74 -27.43 -89.38
C GLY A 36 -10.02 -26.54 -90.59
N SER A 37 -9.06 -25.74 -91.06
CA SER A 37 -9.27 -24.74 -92.13
C SER A 37 -8.44 -25.04 -93.39
N PRO A 38 -8.99 -24.92 -94.62
CA PRO A 38 -8.24 -25.16 -95.86
C PRO A 38 -7.13 -24.12 -96.13
N ALA A 39 -7.05 -23.05 -95.33
CA ALA A 39 -5.98 -22.05 -95.34
C ALA A 39 -4.81 -22.40 -94.38
N GLY A 40 -4.89 -23.53 -93.66
CA GLY A 40 -3.95 -23.93 -92.61
C GLY A 40 -2.72 -24.73 -93.06
N ALA A 41 -2.61 -25.10 -94.34
CA ALA A 41 -1.54 -26.01 -94.82
C ALA A 41 -0.09 -25.48 -94.64
N TRP A 42 0.10 -24.17 -94.43
CA TRP A 42 1.41 -23.58 -94.11
C TRP A 42 1.77 -23.66 -92.62
N PHE A 43 0.79 -23.89 -91.73
CA PHE A 43 0.99 -24.09 -90.30
C PHE A 43 1.40 -25.53 -89.95
N ASP A 44 1.11 -26.52 -90.81
CA ASP A 44 1.55 -27.92 -90.61
C ASP A 44 3.08 -28.08 -90.62
N ALA A 45 3.81 -27.11 -91.18
CA ALA A 45 5.28 -27.10 -91.19
C ALA A 45 5.91 -26.56 -89.89
N LEU A 46 5.11 -25.94 -89.01
CA LEU A 46 5.59 -25.36 -87.75
C LEU A 46 5.09 -26.21 -86.57
N PRO A 47 5.98 -26.62 -85.63
CA PRO A 47 5.61 -27.46 -84.48
C PRO A 47 4.88 -26.65 -83.38
N VAL A 48 3.88 -25.85 -83.75
CA VAL A 48 3.13 -24.96 -82.85
C VAL A 48 2.47 -25.76 -81.71
N MET A 49 2.03 -26.97 -82.02
CA MET A 49 1.41 -27.87 -81.04
C MET A 49 2.40 -28.36 -79.99
N GLU A 50 3.59 -28.79 -80.42
CA GLU A 50 4.64 -29.29 -79.52
C GLU A 50 5.17 -28.15 -78.64
N VAL A 51 5.35 -26.96 -79.21
CA VAL A 51 5.76 -25.76 -78.47
C VAL A 51 4.68 -25.34 -77.47
N GLY A 52 3.40 -25.34 -77.87
CA GLY A 52 2.28 -25.04 -76.97
C GLY A 52 2.21 -26.02 -75.79
N SER A 53 2.36 -27.32 -76.06
CA SER A 53 2.39 -28.38 -75.03
C SER A 53 3.59 -28.23 -74.08
N ALA A 54 4.78 -27.94 -74.62
CA ALA A 54 5.99 -27.76 -73.83
C ALA A 54 5.90 -26.53 -72.91
N LEU A 55 5.37 -25.41 -73.42
CA LEU A 55 5.15 -24.19 -72.62
C LEU A 55 4.10 -24.41 -71.54
N PHE A 56 2.99 -25.07 -71.86
CA PHE A 56 1.94 -25.40 -70.90
C PHE A 56 2.47 -26.29 -69.76
N THR A 57 3.15 -27.38 -70.10
CA THR A 57 3.70 -28.32 -69.11
C THR A 57 4.78 -27.67 -68.25
N THR A 58 5.67 -26.87 -68.84
CA THR A 58 6.72 -26.14 -68.10
C THR A 58 6.12 -25.12 -67.14
N GLY A 59 5.11 -24.35 -67.58
CA GLY A 59 4.42 -23.38 -66.73
C GLY A 59 3.67 -24.03 -65.57
N LEU A 60 3.02 -25.17 -65.80
CA LEU A 60 2.30 -25.91 -64.76
C LEU A 60 3.25 -26.52 -63.71
N ILE A 61 4.40 -27.05 -64.15
CA ILE A 61 5.46 -27.55 -63.26
C ILE A 61 6.00 -26.41 -62.39
N ALA A 62 6.26 -25.24 -62.96
CA ALA A 62 6.75 -24.08 -62.20
C ALA A 62 5.77 -23.62 -61.11
N ILE A 63 4.47 -23.57 -61.42
CA ILE A 63 3.41 -23.21 -60.46
C ILE A 63 3.32 -24.25 -59.33
N PHE A 64 3.43 -25.54 -59.66
CA PHE A 64 3.38 -26.63 -58.67
C PHE A 64 4.55 -26.57 -57.67
N PHE A 65 5.78 -26.34 -58.16
CA PHE A 65 6.94 -26.17 -57.29
C PHE A 65 6.84 -24.95 -56.39
N GLU A 66 6.35 -23.82 -56.92
CA GLU A 66 6.18 -22.58 -56.14
C GLU A 66 5.18 -22.76 -54.99
N TYR A 67 4.08 -23.49 -55.22
CA TYR A 67 3.08 -23.79 -54.19
C TYR A 67 3.66 -24.64 -53.04
N ILE A 68 4.45 -25.68 -53.37
CA ILE A 68 5.10 -26.53 -52.37
C ILE A 68 6.16 -25.76 -51.57
N ASP A 69 7.00 -24.99 -52.26
CA ASP A 69 8.05 -24.19 -51.62
C ASP A 69 7.47 -23.15 -50.66
N GLN A 70 6.33 -22.54 -50.99
CA GLN A 70 5.65 -21.57 -50.14
C GLN A 70 5.11 -22.22 -48.85
N ALA A 71 4.44 -23.37 -48.95
CA ALA A 71 3.93 -24.10 -47.79
C ALA A 71 5.07 -24.55 -46.84
N ASP A 72 6.17 -25.07 -47.41
CA ASP A 72 7.35 -25.49 -46.64
C ASP A 72 8.11 -24.30 -46.04
N ALA A 73 8.08 -23.14 -46.66
CA ALA A 73 8.70 -21.93 -46.14
C ALA A 73 7.98 -21.42 -44.87
N GLU A 74 6.65 -21.47 -44.83
CA GLU A 74 5.85 -21.04 -43.68
C GLU A 74 6.05 -21.98 -42.47
N VAL A 75 6.06 -23.30 -42.69
CA VAL A 75 6.32 -24.28 -41.63
C VAL A 75 7.71 -24.05 -41.02
N ARG A 76 8.73 -23.86 -41.86
CA ARG A 76 10.11 -23.57 -41.40
C ARG A 76 10.24 -22.20 -40.72
N ALA A 77 9.44 -21.20 -41.11
CA ALA A 77 9.43 -19.89 -40.45
C ALA A 77 8.83 -19.99 -39.05
N ASN A 78 7.71 -20.69 -38.90
CA ASN A 78 7.07 -20.93 -37.60
C ASN A 78 7.95 -21.77 -36.66
N GLN A 79 8.61 -22.80 -37.17
CA GLN A 79 9.56 -23.59 -36.39
C GLN A 79 10.76 -22.76 -35.93
N ARG A 80 11.31 -21.90 -36.80
CA ARG A 80 12.39 -20.97 -36.44
C ARG A 80 11.94 -19.96 -35.39
N LEU A 81 10.75 -19.37 -35.53
CA LEU A 81 10.21 -18.45 -34.54
C LEU A 81 10.02 -19.13 -33.18
N ARG A 82 9.43 -20.33 -33.16
CA ARG A 82 9.25 -21.10 -31.92
C ARG A 82 10.59 -21.45 -31.28
N LYS A 83 11.59 -21.79 -32.08
CA LYS A 83 12.95 -22.07 -31.61
C LYS A 83 13.60 -20.82 -31.00
N VAL A 84 13.56 -19.69 -31.70
CA VAL A 84 14.07 -18.40 -31.19
C VAL A 84 13.34 -18.01 -29.90
N LEU A 85 12.01 -18.11 -29.87
CA LEU A 85 11.25 -17.82 -28.65
C LEU A 85 11.63 -18.75 -27.50
N SER A 86 11.87 -20.04 -27.74
CA SER A 86 12.32 -20.97 -26.70
C SER A 86 13.75 -20.73 -26.24
N GLU A 87 14.63 -20.28 -27.14
CA GLU A 87 16.04 -19.98 -26.85
C GLU A 87 16.17 -18.65 -26.09
N GLU A 88 15.35 -17.65 -26.44
CA GLU A 88 15.36 -16.31 -25.83
C GLU A 88 14.41 -16.18 -24.62
N ALA A 89 13.45 -17.10 -24.43
CA ALA A 89 12.51 -17.05 -23.30
C ALA A 89 13.20 -16.98 -21.92
N PRO A 90 14.31 -17.70 -21.65
CA PRO A 90 15.07 -17.54 -20.41
C PRO A 90 15.61 -16.12 -20.25
N ALA A 91 16.21 -15.53 -21.30
CA ALA A 91 16.75 -14.18 -21.26
C ALA A 91 15.64 -13.13 -21.03
N ILE A 92 14.48 -13.31 -21.68
CA ILE A 92 13.30 -12.47 -21.47
C ILE A 92 12.78 -12.60 -20.03
N ARG A 93 12.65 -13.83 -19.51
CA ARG A 93 12.24 -14.09 -18.12
C ARG A 93 13.19 -13.43 -17.14
N ASP A 94 14.49 -13.62 -17.34
CA ASP A 94 15.52 -13.10 -16.44
C ASP A 94 15.55 -11.57 -16.48
N ALA A 95 15.42 -10.97 -17.67
CA ALA A 95 15.26 -9.52 -17.80
C ALA A 95 13.99 -8.99 -17.11
N VAL A 96 12.88 -9.74 -17.14
CA VAL A 96 11.65 -9.38 -16.41
C VAL A 96 11.88 -9.49 -14.90
N VAL A 97 12.49 -10.58 -14.41
CA VAL A 97 12.80 -10.77 -12.99
C VAL A 97 13.76 -9.70 -12.48
N ASP A 98 14.80 -9.38 -13.24
CA ASP A 98 15.73 -8.29 -12.92
C ASP A 98 15.03 -6.94 -12.93
N GLY A 99 14.09 -6.72 -13.87
CA GLY A 99 13.21 -5.56 -13.86
C GLY A 99 12.38 -5.46 -12.58
N PHE A 100 11.80 -6.58 -12.12
CA PHE A 100 11.07 -6.63 -10.84
C PHE A 100 11.96 -6.41 -9.61
N ALA A 101 13.20 -6.89 -9.65
CA ALA A 101 14.12 -6.82 -8.51
C ALA A 101 14.84 -5.47 -8.39
N PHE A 102 15.17 -4.83 -9.51
CA PHE A 102 16.10 -3.69 -9.55
C PHE A 102 15.54 -2.43 -10.22
N ALA A 103 14.36 -2.47 -10.85
CA ALA A 103 13.73 -1.33 -11.52
C ALA A 103 12.27 -1.13 -11.08
N PRO A 104 12.02 -0.73 -9.82
CA PRO A 104 10.67 -0.57 -9.28
C PRO A 104 9.80 0.41 -10.06
N GLU A 105 10.38 1.43 -10.71
CA GLU A 105 9.66 2.39 -11.56
C GLU A 105 9.15 1.77 -12.87
N ALA A 106 9.74 0.66 -13.33
CA ALA A 106 9.25 -0.06 -14.49
C ALA A 106 7.94 -0.82 -14.19
N LEU A 107 7.69 -1.14 -12.91
CA LEU A 107 6.52 -1.91 -12.48
C LEU A 107 5.23 -1.08 -12.46
N THR A 108 5.31 0.16 -12.00
CA THR A 108 4.16 1.08 -11.93
C THR A 108 3.62 1.45 -13.31
N ASN A 109 4.44 1.34 -14.36
CA ASN A 109 4.05 1.63 -15.74
C ASN A 109 3.41 0.44 -16.47
N VAL A 110 3.53 -0.77 -15.94
CA VAL A 110 3.20 -2.02 -16.67
C VAL A 110 2.17 -2.89 -15.95
N ALA A 111 2.01 -2.74 -14.63
CA ALA A 111 1.08 -3.53 -13.83
C ALA A 111 0.02 -2.64 -13.13
N SER A 112 -1.22 -3.14 -13.05
CA SER A 112 -2.24 -2.55 -12.18
C SER A 112 -1.90 -2.77 -10.70
N GLU A 113 -2.42 -1.93 -9.80
CA GLU A 113 -2.27 -2.12 -8.35
C GLU A 113 -2.69 -3.54 -7.91
N GLU A 114 -3.82 -4.04 -8.42
CA GLU A 114 -4.28 -5.42 -8.16
C GLU A 114 -3.27 -6.49 -8.59
N THR A 115 -2.54 -6.26 -9.68
CA THR A 115 -1.50 -7.19 -10.13
C THR A 115 -0.29 -7.15 -9.21
N LEU A 116 0.11 -5.97 -8.74
CA LEU A 116 1.20 -5.82 -7.77
C LEU A 116 0.85 -6.48 -6.43
N ASP A 117 -0.38 -6.25 -5.95
CA ASP A 117 -0.92 -6.85 -4.72
C ASP A 117 -0.84 -8.39 -4.79
N ARG A 118 -1.32 -8.98 -5.89
CA ARG A 118 -1.23 -10.42 -6.13
C ARG A 118 0.20 -10.93 -6.21
N ILE A 119 1.13 -10.16 -6.78
CA ILE A 119 2.55 -10.54 -6.83
C ILE A 119 3.13 -10.59 -5.41
N VAL A 120 2.87 -9.57 -4.59
CA VAL A 120 3.36 -9.53 -3.20
C VAL A 120 2.80 -10.69 -2.38
N GLU A 121 1.49 -10.96 -2.48
CA GLU A 121 0.85 -12.09 -1.79
C GLU A 121 1.46 -13.44 -2.21
N ASN A 122 1.66 -13.67 -3.51
CA ASN A 122 2.31 -14.89 -4.02
C ASN A 122 3.76 -15.01 -3.51
N CYS A 123 4.51 -13.91 -3.50
CA CYS A 123 5.87 -13.89 -2.96
C CYS A 123 5.89 -14.22 -1.46
N LEU A 124 4.99 -13.64 -0.67
CA LEU A 124 4.85 -13.94 0.76
C LEU A 124 4.48 -15.41 0.98
N SER A 125 3.53 -15.94 0.20
CA SER A 125 3.13 -17.35 0.28
C SER A 125 4.30 -18.30 0.02
N ILE A 126 5.13 -18.02 -0.99
CA ILE A 126 6.33 -18.81 -1.28
C ILE A 126 7.33 -18.76 -0.12
N ARG A 127 7.51 -17.59 0.51
CA ARG A 127 8.49 -17.40 1.60
C ARG A 127 8.03 -17.97 2.94
N LEU A 128 6.74 -17.88 3.23
CA LEU A 128 6.13 -18.39 4.45
C LEU A 128 5.82 -19.89 4.36
N GLY A 129 5.63 -20.42 3.15
CA GLY A 129 5.14 -21.78 2.94
C GLY A 129 3.66 -21.97 3.29
N ASP A 130 2.96 -20.87 3.54
CA ASP A 130 1.56 -20.82 3.97
C ASP A 130 0.83 -19.72 3.19
N LYS A 131 -0.24 -20.10 2.50
CA LYS A 131 -1.05 -19.19 1.67
C LYS A 131 -2.01 -18.34 2.49
N GLU A 132 -2.60 -18.93 3.53
CA GLU A 132 -3.59 -18.25 4.37
C GLU A 132 -2.90 -17.16 5.19
N LEU A 133 -1.78 -17.51 5.83
CA LEU A 133 -0.96 -16.55 6.56
C LEU A 133 -0.45 -15.41 5.66
N ALA A 134 -0.08 -15.70 4.41
CA ALA A 134 0.38 -14.69 3.47
C ALA A 134 -0.72 -13.70 3.05
N ALA A 135 -1.93 -14.21 2.79
CA ALA A 135 -3.09 -13.40 2.45
C ALA A 135 -3.47 -12.48 3.62
N ASP A 136 -3.58 -13.02 4.83
CA ASP A 136 -3.93 -12.26 6.03
C ASP A 136 -2.87 -11.19 6.35
N ALA A 137 -1.59 -11.54 6.31
CA ALA A 137 -0.50 -10.61 6.59
C ALA A 137 -0.43 -9.47 5.55
N TYR A 138 -0.64 -9.76 4.27
CA TYR A 138 -0.63 -8.73 3.24
C TYR A 138 -1.88 -7.85 3.30
N GLN A 139 -3.04 -8.43 3.59
CA GLN A 139 -4.27 -7.66 3.78
C GLN A 139 -4.13 -6.69 4.96
N ASP A 140 -3.57 -7.14 6.09
CA ASP A 140 -3.32 -6.28 7.24
C ASP A 140 -2.34 -5.13 6.89
N LEU A 141 -1.24 -5.44 6.20
CA LEU A 141 -0.29 -4.44 5.71
C LEU A 141 -0.97 -3.40 4.79
N ARG A 142 -1.84 -3.88 3.89
CA ARG A 142 -2.55 -3.04 2.93
C ARG A 142 -3.52 -2.10 3.64
N GLU A 143 -4.31 -2.61 4.58
CA GLU A 143 -5.29 -1.82 5.32
C GLU A 143 -4.60 -0.82 6.27
N GLN A 144 -3.57 -1.26 7.00
CA GLN A 144 -2.98 -0.46 8.07
C GLN A 144 -1.84 0.47 7.62
N ILE A 145 -1.12 0.17 6.53
CA ILE A 145 0.05 0.96 6.11
C ILE A 145 -0.12 1.59 4.73
N ILE A 146 -0.58 0.82 3.75
CA ILE A 146 -0.79 1.36 2.39
C ILE A 146 -2.01 2.29 2.41
N GLY A 147 -3.09 1.86 3.05
CA GLY A 147 -4.32 2.63 3.26
C GLY A 147 -4.20 3.72 4.32
N ALA A 148 -3.09 3.79 5.08
CA ALA A 148 -2.87 4.82 6.07
C ALA A 148 -2.89 6.21 5.43
N ARG A 149 -3.84 7.04 5.87
CA ARG A 149 -4.04 8.40 5.34
C ARG A 149 -2.92 9.35 5.75
N GLN A 150 -2.31 9.09 6.90
CA GLN A 150 -1.22 9.88 7.46
C GLN A 150 -0.17 8.94 8.05
N ARG A 151 1.04 9.46 8.21
CA ARG A 151 2.14 8.79 8.91
C ARG A 151 2.78 9.80 9.83
N TRP A 152 3.10 9.37 11.05
CA TRP A 152 3.76 10.21 12.03
C TRP A 152 5.25 9.91 12.06
N GLU A 153 6.06 10.95 12.15
CA GLU A 153 7.50 10.88 12.34
C GLU A 153 7.88 11.62 13.63
N ASP A 154 8.87 11.09 14.33
CA ASP A 154 9.46 11.66 15.54
C ASP A 154 8.41 11.95 16.63
N ALA A 155 7.48 11.01 16.83
CA ALA A 155 6.35 11.20 17.73
C ALA A 155 6.78 11.12 19.20
N HIS A 156 6.52 12.19 19.95
CA HIS A 156 6.82 12.31 21.37
C HIS A 156 5.54 12.58 22.15
N ALA A 157 5.23 11.71 23.12
CA ALA A 157 4.17 11.91 24.11
C ALA A 157 4.74 12.13 25.53
N ALA A 158 4.51 13.30 26.10
CA ALA A 158 4.97 13.69 27.42
C ALA A 158 3.76 13.81 28.36
N VAL A 159 3.71 12.99 29.41
CA VAL A 159 2.58 12.91 30.34
C VAL A 159 3.01 13.32 31.75
N ALA A 160 2.35 14.33 32.32
CA ALA A 160 2.47 14.66 33.73
C ALA A 160 1.17 14.35 34.47
N LEU A 161 1.23 13.49 35.49
CA LEU A 161 0.10 13.24 36.40
C LEU A 161 0.14 14.20 37.58
N ALA A 162 -1.05 14.61 38.02
CA ALA A 162 -1.25 15.34 39.28
C ALA A 162 -2.57 14.90 39.93
N PRO A 163 -2.68 14.89 41.27
CA PRO A 163 -3.95 14.65 41.96
C PRO A 163 -5.02 15.67 41.54
N TRP A 164 -6.24 15.20 41.26
CA TRP A 164 -7.36 16.10 40.98
C TRP A 164 -7.96 16.66 42.28
N THR A 165 -7.96 17.99 42.42
CA THR A 165 -8.30 18.66 43.69
C THR A 165 -9.79 18.99 43.87
N LYS A 166 -10.61 18.88 42.81
CA LYS A 166 -12.05 19.19 42.87
C LYS A 166 -12.91 17.97 43.22
N GLY A 167 -12.32 16.78 43.28
CA GLY A 167 -13.00 15.53 43.61
C GLY A 167 -12.56 14.95 44.95
N PRO A 168 -13.03 13.73 45.29
CA PRO A 168 -12.52 13.01 46.44
C PRO A 168 -11.03 12.68 46.23
N ALA A 169 -10.24 12.75 47.31
CA ALA A 169 -8.82 12.43 47.27
C ALA A 169 -8.57 10.92 47.08
N GLU A 170 -9.49 10.08 47.54
CA GLU A 170 -9.37 8.61 47.50
C GLU A 170 -10.72 7.94 47.23
N GLY A 171 -10.68 6.67 46.81
CA GLY A 171 -11.86 5.85 46.58
C GLY A 171 -12.53 6.10 45.23
N ARG A 172 -13.83 5.80 45.17
CA ARG A 172 -14.63 5.95 43.94
C ARG A 172 -14.73 7.42 43.56
N GLY A 173 -14.46 7.73 42.29
CA GLY A 173 -14.42 9.11 41.79
C GLY A 173 -13.11 9.86 42.04
N ALA A 174 -12.12 9.26 42.73
CA ALA A 174 -10.79 9.85 42.84
C ALA A 174 -10.05 9.77 41.50
N MET A 175 -9.54 10.92 41.04
CA MET A 175 -8.94 11.08 39.73
C MET A 175 -7.51 11.64 39.82
N PHE A 176 -6.71 11.37 38.79
CA PHE A 176 -5.59 12.20 38.41
C PHE A 176 -6.01 13.11 37.26
N VAL A 177 -5.39 14.28 37.18
CA VAL A 177 -5.32 15.08 35.95
C VAL A 177 -4.08 14.62 35.20
N ALA A 178 -4.26 14.01 34.04
CA ALA A 178 -3.17 13.74 33.10
C ALA A 178 -3.03 14.93 32.15
N THR A 179 -1.90 15.62 32.23
CA THR A 179 -1.51 16.65 31.26
C THR A 179 -0.63 15.99 30.22
N VAL A 180 -1.16 15.83 29.00
CA VAL A 180 -0.51 15.08 27.92
C VAL A 180 -0.13 16.07 26.82
N ARG A 181 1.16 16.17 26.54
CA ARG A 181 1.72 16.90 25.40
C ARG A 181 2.14 15.92 24.32
N TRP A 182 1.63 16.11 23.12
CA TRP A 182 2.10 15.42 21.92
C TRP A 182 2.88 16.37 21.03
N GLU A 183 3.90 15.84 20.37
CA GLU A 183 4.61 16.50 19.28
C GLU A 183 4.98 15.45 18.22
N TYR A 184 4.67 15.72 16.96
CA TYR A 184 5.04 14.83 15.84
C TYR A 184 5.01 15.58 14.51
N ARG A 185 5.70 15.02 13.52
CA ARG A 185 5.70 15.50 12.14
C ARG A 185 4.81 14.60 11.28
N PHE A 186 4.01 15.19 10.40
CA PHE A 186 3.15 14.44 9.48
C PHE A 186 2.77 15.28 8.26
N VAL A 187 2.28 14.62 7.20
CA VAL A 187 1.64 15.29 6.06
C VAL A 187 0.13 15.32 6.30
N PRO A 188 -0.50 16.50 6.47
CA PRO A 188 -1.93 16.57 6.75
C PRO A 188 -2.80 16.10 5.59
N SER A 189 -3.78 15.25 5.89
CA SER A 189 -4.82 14.84 4.92
C SER A 189 -6.09 15.69 4.98
N SER A 190 -6.18 16.61 5.94
CA SER A 190 -7.34 17.47 6.22
C SER A 190 -6.86 18.83 6.72
N PRO A 191 -7.54 19.95 6.41
CA PRO A 191 -7.17 21.28 6.91
C PRO A 191 -7.51 21.51 8.39
N VAL A 192 -8.13 20.53 9.05
CA VAL A 192 -8.58 20.63 10.44
C VAL A 192 -8.15 19.41 11.26
N LEU A 193 -7.84 19.66 12.52
CA LEU A 193 -7.68 18.64 13.57
C LEU A 193 -8.84 18.73 14.56
N ARG A 194 -9.31 17.58 15.01
CA ARG A 194 -10.36 17.43 16.03
C ARG A 194 -9.83 16.66 17.22
N PHE A 195 -10.20 17.13 18.41
CA PHE A 195 -9.88 16.49 19.67
C PHE A 195 -11.20 16.28 20.40
N SER A 196 -11.55 15.03 20.66
CA SER A 196 -12.91 14.66 21.05
C SER A 196 -12.88 13.86 22.35
N CYS A 197 -13.81 14.15 23.25
CA CYS A 197 -14.08 13.32 24.41
C CYS A 197 -15.56 12.96 24.42
N VAL A 198 -15.87 11.67 24.53
CA VAL A 198 -17.25 11.13 24.50
C VAL A 198 -17.46 10.13 25.62
N SER A 199 -18.70 9.99 26.07
CA SER A 199 -19.09 9.01 27.10
C SER A 199 -19.84 7.81 26.55
N ASP A 200 -20.17 7.83 25.27
CA ASP A 200 -20.77 6.71 24.55
C ASP A 200 -19.71 5.90 23.82
N LEU A 201 -19.76 4.58 23.96
CA LEU A 201 -18.74 3.68 23.42
C LEU A 201 -18.84 3.53 21.90
N ASP A 202 -20.04 3.60 21.34
CA ASP A 202 -20.24 3.48 19.90
C ASP A 202 -19.80 4.77 19.21
N ALA A 203 -20.12 5.93 19.78
CA ALA A 203 -19.57 7.22 19.34
C ALA A 203 -18.02 7.24 19.40
N TYR A 204 -17.42 6.66 20.44
CA TYR A 204 -15.95 6.54 20.53
C TYR A 204 -15.39 5.69 19.38
N ARG A 205 -16.01 4.54 19.09
CA ARG A 205 -15.58 3.66 17.99
C ARG A 205 -15.71 4.33 16.62
N GLU A 206 -16.75 5.14 16.40
CA GLU A 206 -16.88 5.93 15.17
C GLU A 206 -15.72 6.93 15.02
N LEU A 207 -15.35 7.61 16.11
CA LEU A 207 -14.25 8.58 16.11
C LEU A 207 -12.89 7.97 15.77
N LEU A 208 -12.63 6.72 16.16
CA LEU A 208 -11.39 5.99 15.81
C LEU A 208 -11.18 5.82 14.31
N THR A 209 -12.24 6.00 13.51
CA THR A 209 -12.19 5.91 12.04
C THR A 209 -12.23 7.28 11.34
N ASP A 210 -12.44 8.37 12.08
CA ASP A 210 -12.50 9.72 11.52
C ASP A 210 -11.08 10.25 11.25
N PRO A 211 -10.73 10.56 9.99
CA PRO A 211 -9.38 11.02 9.61
C PRO A 211 -9.01 12.41 10.14
N THR A 212 -9.99 13.15 10.66
CA THR A 212 -9.77 14.48 11.22
C THR A 212 -9.51 14.42 12.72
N SER A 213 -9.69 13.25 13.35
CA SER A 213 -9.44 13.07 14.77
C SER A 213 -7.93 12.94 15.03
N ALA A 214 -7.44 13.78 15.93
CA ALA A 214 -6.06 13.84 16.36
C ALA A 214 -5.87 13.28 17.78
N ALA A 215 -6.92 13.30 18.60
CA ALA A 215 -6.99 12.61 19.86
C ALA A 215 -8.46 12.31 20.20
N GLU A 216 -8.75 11.06 20.54
CA GLU A 216 -10.08 10.58 20.90
C GLU A 216 -10.03 10.01 22.31
N TRP A 217 -10.89 10.51 23.19
CA TRP A 217 -10.98 10.04 24.57
C TRP A 217 -12.35 9.46 24.87
N TYR A 218 -12.36 8.26 25.43
CA TYR A 218 -13.56 7.68 26.02
C TYR A 218 -13.54 7.94 27.53
N PHE A 219 -14.55 8.64 28.03
CA PHE A 219 -14.72 8.86 29.47
C PHE A 219 -16.01 8.19 29.96
N PRO A 220 -15.92 7.05 30.67
CA PRO A 220 -17.10 6.42 31.26
C PRO A 220 -17.66 7.32 32.39
N PRO A 221 -18.97 7.64 32.37
CA PRO A 221 -19.57 8.50 33.39
C PRO A 221 -19.39 7.96 34.82
N VAL A 222 -19.01 8.84 35.74
CA VAL A 222 -18.69 8.46 37.13
C VAL A 222 -18.88 9.65 38.07
N GLU A 223 -19.56 9.43 39.19
CA GLU A 223 -19.81 10.45 40.23
C GLU A 223 -20.33 11.80 39.69
N GLY A 224 -21.23 11.75 38.69
CA GLY A 224 -21.83 12.94 38.08
C GLY A 224 -20.94 13.67 37.07
N LEU A 225 -19.75 13.14 36.78
CA LEU A 225 -18.93 13.56 35.65
C LEU A 225 -19.23 12.72 34.41
N ASP A 226 -19.23 13.38 33.27
CA ASP A 226 -19.31 12.78 31.95
C ASP A 226 -18.44 13.57 30.96
N ALA A 227 -18.37 13.13 29.71
CA ALA A 227 -17.56 13.77 28.67
C ALA A 227 -17.99 15.21 28.32
N THR A 228 -19.16 15.68 28.76
CA THR A 228 -19.58 17.08 28.58
C THR A 228 -19.01 18.00 29.66
N SER A 229 -18.53 17.43 30.76
CA SER A 229 -17.95 18.16 31.89
C SER A 229 -16.63 18.82 31.48
N PRO A 230 -16.46 20.13 31.72
CA PRO A 230 -15.24 20.85 31.32
C PRO A 230 -13.99 20.36 32.05
N GLU A 231 -14.14 19.80 33.26
CA GLU A 231 -13.02 19.21 34.01
C GLU A 231 -12.49 17.92 33.38
N VAL A 232 -13.32 17.18 32.63
CA VAL A 232 -12.99 15.83 32.15
C VAL A 232 -11.98 15.86 31.02
N PHE A 233 -12.10 16.81 30.09
CA PHE A 233 -11.20 16.93 28.95
C PHE A 233 -11.11 18.39 28.50
N GLU A 234 -9.89 18.87 28.32
CA GLU A 234 -9.61 20.23 27.90
C GLU A 234 -8.39 20.25 26.96
N LEU A 235 -8.57 20.80 25.76
CA LEU A 235 -7.45 21.12 24.89
C LEU A 235 -6.87 22.47 25.31
N VAL A 236 -5.63 22.46 25.83
CA VAL A 236 -4.97 23.62 26.45
C VAL A 236 -4.30 24.49 25.39
N GLU A 237 -3.48 23.89 24.54
CA GLU A 237 -2.73 24.58 23.49
C GLU A 237 -2.55 23.68 22.27
N VAL A 238 -2.48 24.31 21.10
CA VAL A 238 -2.06 23.66 19.86
C VAL A 238 -1.18 24.62 19.08
N ALA A 239 -0.07 24.12 18.54
CA ALA A 239 0.81 24.85 17.66
C ALA A 239 1.13 24.02 16.42
N VAL A 240 1.20 24.69 15.28
CA VAL A 240 1.60 24.11 13.97
C VAL A 240 2.84 24.84 13.52
N ASN A 241 3.94 24.10 13.28
CA ASN A 241 5.27 24.64 13.00
C ASN A 241 5.68 25.71 14.02
N GLY A 242 5.41 25.46 15.31
CA GLY A 242 5.67 26.38 16.42
C GLY A 242 4.73 27.59 16.51
N LYS A 243 3.77 27.76 15.58
CA LYS A 243 2.80 28.87 15.60
C LYS A 243 1.52 28.46 16.34
N PRO A 244 1.14 29.14 17.44
CA PRO A 244 -0.10 28.86 18.15
C PRO A 244 -1.34 28.96 17.26
N GLN A 245 -2.28 28.03 17.42
CA GLN A 245 -3.52 27.98 16.67
C GLN A 245 -4.73 28.32 17.54
N LYS A 246 -5.78 28.86 16.90
CA LYS A 246 -7.03 29.16 17.58
C LYS A 246 -7.84 27.87 17.79
N ILE A 247 -8.18 27.61 19.05
CA ILE A 247 -9.00 26.47 19.45
C ILE A 247 -10.49 26.88 19.46
N ARG A 248 -11.35 26.09 18.83
CA ARG A 248 -12.81 26.23 18.89
C ARG A 248 -13.41 25.05 19.63
N ARG A 249 -14.00 25.30 20.79
CA ARG A 249 -14.71 24.27 21.58
C ARG A 249 -16.19 24.23 21.21
N SER A 250 -16.74 23.03 21.06
CA SER A 250 -18.17 22.76 20.92
C SER A 250 -18.56 21.63 21.88
N VAL A 251 -19.68 21.78 22.57
CA VAL A 251 -20.23 20.77 23.47
C VAL A 251 -21.58 20.34 22.92
N ARG A 252 -21.80 19.02 22.86
CA ARG A 252 -23.04 18.38 22.43
C ARG A 252 -23.48 17.37 23.49
N LYS A 253 -24.66 16.79 23.31
CA LYS A 253 -25.19 15.76 24.23
C LYS A 253 -24.25 14.55 24.38
N GLU A 254 -23.51 14.23 23.32
CA GLU A 254 -22.66 13.03 23.26
C GLU A 254 -21.24 13.26 23.84
N GLY A 255 -20.86 14.52 24.11
CA GLY A 255 -19.53 14.87 24.61
C GLY A 255 -19.06 16.25 24.16
N GLN A 256 -17.75 16.43 24.08
CA GLN A 256 -17.12 17.68 23.68
C GLN A 256 -16.10 17.47 22.56
N VAL A 257 -16.04 18.44 21.65
CA VAL A 257 -15.14 18.44 20.49
C VAL A 257 -14.43 19.79 20.42
N PHE A 258 -13.12 19.75 20.27
CA PHE A 258 -12.28 20.90 20.00
C PHE A 258 -11.81 20.81 18.55
N THR A 259 -12.05 21.85 17.76
CA THR A 259 -11.62 21.95 16.37
C THR A 259 -10.54 23.01 16.23
N VAL A 260 -9.46 22.64 15.54
CA VAL A 260 -8.32 23.51 15.24
C VAL A 260 -8.12 23.51 13.74
N SER A 261 -7.96 24.70 13.15
CA SER A 261 -7.56 24.83 11.75
C SER A 261 -6.04 24.75 11.67
N LEU A 262 -5.52 24.00 10.71
CA LEU A 262 -4.09 23.92 10.45
C LEU A 262 -3.56 25.13 9.65
N GLY A 263 -4.45 26.00 9.17
CA GLY A 263 -4.10 27.21 8.42
C GLY A 263 -4.27 27.05 6.90
N GLY A 264 -4.53 28.16 6.20
CA GLY A 264 -4.86 28.18 4.76
C GLY A 264 -3.68 28.14 3.80
N ASP A 265 -2.45 28.32 4.30
CA ASP A 265 -1.22 28.38 3.47
C ASP A 265 -0.52 27.03 3.32
N MET A 266 -1.11 25.94 3.80
CA MET A 266 -0.52 24.61 3.65
C MET A 266 -0.56 24.18 2.19
N LYS A 267 0.61 23.92 1.62
CA LYS A 267 0.71 23.27 0.31
C LYS A 267 0.37 21.79 0.47
N THR A 268 -0.34 21.24 -0.51
CA THR A 268 -0.53 19.79 -0.64
C THR A 268 0.84 19.11 -0.58
N ASP A 269 0.95 18.05 0.21
CA ASP A 269 2.15 17.21 0.40
C ASP A 269 3.30 17.81 1.21
N GLU A 270 3.10 18.97 1.87
CA GLU A 270 4.10 19.52 2.78
C GLU A 270 3.94 18.95 4.20
N ALA A 271 5.01 18.39 4.76
CA ALA A 271 5.02 17.91 6.13
C ALA A 271 5.04 19.08 7.12
N VAL A 272 4.21 19.00 8.15
CA VAL A 272 4.14 19.97 9.25
C VAL A 272 4.43 19.29 10.58
N THR A 273 4.99 20.05 11.52
CA THR A 273 5.12 19.63 12.93
C THR A 273 3.93 20.17 13.70
N VAL A 274 3.14 19.28 14.30
CA VAL A 274 2.10 19.68 15.26
C VAL A 274 2.60 19.41 16.66
N SER A 275 2.32 20.32 17.57
CA SER A 275 2.37 20.05 19.00
C SER A 275 1.08 20.48 19.66
N TYR A 276 0.59 19.70 20.61
CA TYR A 276 -0.61 20.04 21.36
C TYR A 276 -0.55 19.50 22.77
N THR A 277 -1.20 20.19 23.69
CA THR A 277 -1.33 19.77 25.08
C THR A 277 -2.81 19.67 25.43
N TYR A 278 -3.24 18.53 25.96
CA TYR A 278 -4.57 18.37 26.54
C TYR A 278 -4.47 17.92 28.00
N ARG A 279 -5.51 18.23 28.76
CA ARG A 279 -5.73 17.71 30.12
C ARG A 279 -6.92 16.78 30.10
N VAL A 280 -6.79 15.65 30.79
CA VAL A 280 -7.86 14.67 30.91
C VAL A 280 -7.90 14.05 32.30
N LEU A 281 -9.10 13.75 32.80
CA LEU A 281 -9.26 13.01 34.05
C LEU A 281 -9.12 11.51 33.82
N VAL A 282 -8.28 10.89 34.65
CA VAL A 282 -8.06 9.44 34.67
C VAL A 282 -8.28 8.91 36.08
N GLN A 283 -8.93 7.76 36.19
CA GLN A 283 -9.27 7.19 37.51
C GLN A 283 -8.03 6.68 38.22
N GLN A 284 -7.83 7.09 39.48
CA GLN A 284 -6.67 6.62 40.26
C GLN A 284 -6.71 5.10 40.45
N HIS A 285 -7.90 4.55 40.67
CA HIS A 285 -8.19 3.11 40.83
C HIS A 285 -8.35 2.36 39.50
N GLY A 286 -8.24 3.07 38.37
CA GLY A 286 -8.19 2.42 37.06
C GLY A 286 -6.83 1.77 36.79
N HIS A 287 -5.79 2.20 37.51
CA HIS A 287 -4.42 1.67 37.43
C HIS A 287 -3.76 1.74 36.06
N VAL A 288 -4.33 2.46 35.09
CA VAL A 288 -3.85 2.45 33.71
C VAL A 288 -4.08 3.77 32.99
N LEU A 289 -3.10 4.15 32.18
CA LEU A 289 -3.18 5.20 31.18
C LEU A 289 -2.61 4.67 29.86
N HIS A 290 -3.44 4.63 28.82
CA HIS A 290 -3.05 4.20 27.47
C HIS A 290 -2.65 5.41 26.61
N LEU A 291 -1.61 5.23 25.81
CA LEU A 291 -1.23 6.11 24.72
C LEU A 291 -1.18 5.27 23.44
N ASP A 292 -2.27 5.33 22.69
CA ASP A 292 -2.43 4.57 21.45
C ASP A 292 -1.93 5.36 20.25
N LEU A 293 -1.33 4.65 19.30
CA LEU A 293 -0.87 5.19 18.03
C LEU A 293 -1.91 4.86 16.96
N ALA A 294 -2.68 5.87 16.57
CA ALA A 294 -3.72 5.73 15.56
C ALA A 294 -3.16 5.63 14.13
N GLN A 295 -1.90 6.05 13.92
CA GLN A 295 -1.25 6.09 12.61
C GLN A 295 0.07 5.32 12.65
N PRO A 296 0.56 4.82 11.48
CA PRO A 296 1.92 4.31 11.39
C PRO A 296 2.88 5.39 11.87
N THR A 297 3.69 5.04 12.87
CA THR A 297 4.52 6.00 13.59
C THR A 297 5.96 5.56 13.54
N LYS A 298 6.85 6.49 13.19
CA LYS A 298 8.29 6.28 13.17
C LYS A 298 8.92 6.99 14.36
N ASP A 299 9.85 6.30 15.02
CA ASP A 299 10.68 6.85 16.10
C ASP A 299 9.83 7.42 17.25
N PHE A 300 9.08 6.53 17.90
CA PHE A 300 8.14 6.86 18.98
C PHE A 300 8.83 6.97 20.33
N ARG A 301 8.46 7.99 21.11
CA ARG A 301 8.89 8.16 22.51
C ARG A 301 7.69 8.55 23.37
N ALA A 302 7.61 7.96 24.55
CA ALA A 302 6.67 8.39 25.58
C ALA A 302 7.35 8.49 26.95
N GLU A 303 6.99 9.51 27.72
CA GLU A 303 7.45 9.72 29.09
C GLU A 303 6.27 10.01 30.01
N LEU A 304 6.31 9.45 31.22
CA LEU A 304 5.35 9.68 32.29
C LEU A 304 6.05 10.21 33.53
N TRP A 305 5.73 11.42 33.97
CA TRP A 305 6.06 11.94 35.30
C TRP A 305 4.88 11.72 36.25
N TYR A 306 5.17 11.16 37.43
CA TYR A 306 4.15 10.75 38.40
C TYR A 306 4.49 11.16 39.85
N GLY A 307 5.34 12.18 39.99
CA GLY A 307 5.65 12.80 41.29
C GLY A 307 4.39 13.27 42.02
N ASP A 308 4.40 13.18 43.35
CA ASP A 308 3.31 13.62 44.25
C ASP A 308 1.94 12.96 44.01
N CYS A 309 1.88 11.87 43.23
CA CYS A 309 0.62 11.17 42.92
C CYS A 309 0.29 10.02 43.89
N GLY A 310 1.15 9.76 44.89
CA GLY A 310 1.01 8.59 45.76
C GLY A 310 1.15 7.26 45.01
N ILE A 311 1.76 7.28 43.82
CA ILE A 311 2.09 6.10 43.03
C ILE A 311 3.41 5.52 43.55
N ARG A 312 3.38 4.24 43.92
CA ARG A 312 4.55 3.53 44.45
C ARG A 312 5.39 2.90 43.35
N ARG A 313 4.73 2.40 42.31
CA ARG A 313 5.37 1.71 41.19
C ARG A 313 4.57 1.95 39.93
N VAL A 314 5.30 2.14 38.84
CA VAL A 314 4.79 2.12 37.46
C VAL A 314 5.40 0.93 36.74
N ASN A 315 4.63 0.27 35.89
CA ASN A 315 5.10 -0.68 34.88
C ASN A 315 4.66 -0.18 33.51
N VAL A 316 5.47 -0.44 32.49
CA VAL A 316 5.11 -0.14 31.10
C VAL A 316 4.72 -1.44 30.42
N ILE A 317 3.55 -1.45 29.79
CA ILE A 317 3.13 -2.49 28.87
C ILE A 317 3.18 -1.86 27.48
N ASP A 318 4.18 -2.21 26.69
CA ASP A 318 4.24 -1.85 25.28
C ASP A 318 3.57 -2.93 24.42
N TYR A 319 2.93 -2.47 23.35
CA TYR A 319 2.34 -3.30 22.32
C TYR A 319 2.77 -2.76 20.95
N LEU A 320 4.07 -2.53 20.82
CA LEU A 320 4.70 -1.98 19.63
C LEU A 320 5.08 -3.13 18.68
N SER A 321 4.46 -3.19 17.51
CA SER A 321 4.50 -4.34 16.58
C SER A 321 5.81 -4.46 15.76
N GLY A 322 6.92 -4.03 16.33
CA GLY A 322 8.22 -3.92 15.66
C GLY A 322 9.19 -5.07 15.93
N PRO A 323 10.18 -5.32 15.05
CA PRO A 323 11.19 -6.36 15.29
C PRO A 323 12.27 -5.95 16.31
N ARG A 324 12.30 -4.67 16.71
CA ARG A 324 13.28 -4.13 17.68
C ARG A 324 12.68 -4.10 19.07
N GLN A 325 13.52 -4.25 20.09
CA GLN A 325 13.09 -4.07 21.47
C GLN A 325 13.07 -2.57 21.82
N PRO A 326 12.00 -2.07 22.45
CA PRO A 326 11.98 -0.73 23.00
C PRO A 326 13.04 -0.55 24.09
N ARG A 327 13.51 0.68 24.26
CA ARG A 327 14.39 1.08 25.37
C ARG A 327 13.56 1.71 26.48
N TYR A 328 13.90 1.40 27.72
CA TYR A 328 13.21 1.93 28.90
C TYR A 328 14.22 2.62 29.82
N THR A 329 13.80 3.76 30.36
CA THR A 329 14.51 4.47 31.42
C THR A 329 13.52 4.71 32.56
N GLU A 330 13.92 4.42 33.80
CA GLU A 330 13.05 4.60 34.96
C GLU A 330 13.80 5.36 36.05
N LEU A 331 13.10 6.36 36.62
CA LEU A 331 13.38 6.98 37.90
C LEU A 331 12.25 6.55 38.85
N GLY A 332 12.62 5.88 39.93
CA GLY A 332 11.66 5.28 40.86
C GLY A 332 10.94 6.33 41.71
N ALA A 333 9.90 5.89 42.41
CA ALA A 333 9.09 6.77 43.28
C ALA A 333 9.87 7.48 44.40
N SER A 334 11.08 7.03 44.73
CA SER A 334 11.94 7.65 45.75
C SER A 334 12.91 8.69 45.19
N ASP A 335 12.99 8.83 43.86
CA ASP A 335 13.83 9.82 43.20
C ASP A 335 13.18 11.22 43.23
N PRO A 336 13.93 12.33 43.07
CA PRO A 336 13.38 13.68 43.12
C PRO A 336 12.34 13.98 42.03
N SER A 337 12.42 13.28 40.89
CA SER A 337 11.51 13.43 39.75
C SER A 337 11.13 12.03 39.23
N PRO A 338 10.22 11.30 39.89
CA PRO A 338 9.82 9.97 39.47
C PRO A 338 9.23 10.00 38.06
N SER A 339 9.84 9.21 37.16
CA SER A 339 9.41 9.12 35.77
C SER A 339 9.71 7.76 35.14
N VAL A 340 8.97 7.43 34.09
CA VAL A 340 9.30 6.30 33.22
C VAL A 340 9.25 6.77 31.78
N GLU A 341 10.25 6.40 31.02
CA GLU A 341 10.39 6.67 29.61
C GLU A 341 10.46 5.36 28.81
N VAL A 342 9.79 5.34 27.66
CA VAL A 342 9.86 4.29 26.66
C VAL A 342 10.18 4.92 25.30
N ALA A 343 11.17 4.38 24.61
CA ALA A 343 11.61 4.84 23.30
C ALA A 343 11.73 3.66 22.33
N TYR A 344 11.16 3.80 21.14
CA TYR A 344 11.19 2.79 20.10
C TYR A 344 11.67 3.40 18.77
N GLU A 345 12.81 2.90 18.29
CA GLU A 345 13.42 3.35 17.03
C GLU A 345 12.90 2.51 15.86
N GLY A 346 12.35 3.16 14.84
CA GLY A 346 11.78 2.53 13.66
C GLY A 346 10.25 2.69 13.56
N TRP A 347 9.67 1.98 12.59
CA TRP A 347 8.23 2.00 12.35
C TRP A 347 7.48 1.05 13.27
N THR A 348 6.37 1.53 13.82
CA THR A 348 5.32 0.73 14.48
C THR A 348 3.99 0.91 13.74
N PHE A 349 3.17 -0.13 13.76
CA PHE A 349 1.89 -0.15 13.06
C PHE A 349 0.81 0.54 13.91
N PRO A 350 -0.30 0.99 13.28
CA PRO A 350 -1.49 1.42 14.00
C PRO A 350 -1.97 0.40 15.02
N LYS A 351 -2.69 0.85 16.06
CA LYS A 351 -3.10 0.05 17.23
C LYS A 351 -1.93 -0.39 18.11
N GLY A 352 -0.70 -0.02 17.77
CA GLY A 352 0.43 -0.07 18.69
C GLY A 352 0.38 1.07 19.70
N GLY A 353 1.20 1.00 20.74
CA GLY A 353 1.21 2.02 21.78
C GLY A 353 1.84 1.53 23.06
N VAL A 354 1.60 2.29 24.13
CA VAL A 354 2.10 1.99 25.47
C VAL A 354 1.02 2.24 26.51
N ALA A 355 0.94 1.36 27.50
CA ALA A 355 0.12 1.54 28.69
C ALA A 355 1.01 1.68 29.91
N PHE A 356 0.85 2.80 30.63
CA PHE A 356 1.46 2.98 31.94
C PHE A 356 0.50 2.42 32.99
N VAL A 357 0.94 1.38 33.69
CA VAL A 357 0.16 0.69 34.72
C VAL A 357 0.77 0.99 36.08
N TRP A 358 -0.02 1.40 37.07
CA TRP A 358 0.50 1.78 38.38
C TRP A 358 -0.17 1.09 39.55
N ALA A 359 0.57 1.01 40.65
CA ALA A 359 0.05 0.65 41.97
C ALA A 359 0.21 1.83 42.93
N LEU A 360 -0.82 2.13 43.71
CA LEU A 360 -0.80 3.22 44.68
C LEU A 360 -0.16 2.77 45.99
N GLU A 361 0.53 3.67 46.68
CA GLU A 361 1.18 3.40 47.96
C GLU A 361 0.19 2.84 48.98
N ARG A 362 -1.01 3.42 49.06
CA ARG A 362 -2.09 3.01 49.97
C ARG A 362 -2.63 1.59 49.71
N GLU A 363 -2.44 1.04 48.52
CA GLU A 363 -2.91 -0.30 48.16
C GLU A 363 -1.90 -1.39 48.52
N ILE A 364 -0.62 -1.02 48.58
CA ILE A 364 0.47 -1.93 48.92
C ILE A 364 0.64 -2.04 50.43
N GLN A 365 0.20 -1.05 51.21
CA GLN A 365 0.22 -1.08 52.66
C GLN A 365 -0.77 -2.12 53.22
N THR A 366 -0.32 -3.38 53.31
CA THR A 366 -1.06 -4.45 53.97
C THR A 366 -0.74 -4.48 55.47
N VAL A 367 -1.72 -4.05 56.28
CA VAL A 367 -2.08 -4.52 57.63
C VAL A 367 -0.97 -5.22 58.44
N THR A 368 0.01 -4.49 58.96
CA THR A 368 0.85 -4.97 60.08
C THR A 368 0.18 -4.64 61.42
N GLY A 369 -1.05 -5.13 61.62
CA GLY A 369 -1.86 -4.67 62.76
C GLY A 369 -3.10 -5.49 63.04
N ARG A 370 -2.97 -6.82 63.11
CA ARG A 370 -3.91 -7.71 63.83
C ARG A 370 -3.29 -9.10 63.99
N GLN A 371 -2.32 -9.21 64.87
CA GLN A 371 -2.18 -10.42 65.68
C GLN A 371 -2.47 -10.03 67.12
N LYS A 372 -3.30 -10.87 67.75
CA LYS A 372 -3.92 -10.73 69.06
C LYS A 372 -2.93 -10.51 70.19
#